data_AF-A0A5N7MP03-F1
#
_entry.id   AF-A0A5N7MP03-F1
#
_cell.length_a   1.000
_cell.length_b   1.000
_cell.length_c   1.000
_cell.angle_alpha   90.00
_cell.angle_beta   90.00
_cell.angle_gamma   90.00
#
_symmetry.space_group_name_H-M   'P 1'
#
loop_
_entity.id
_entity.type
_entity.pdbx_description
1 polymer ?
#
loop_
_entity_poly.entity_id
_entity_poly.type
_entity_poly.pdbx_seq_one_letter_code
_entity_poly.pdbx_strand_id
1 'polypeptide(L)'
;MYGPSASGIDPSSPIAVAVAALLTSRGGKEYGEGISQLLDRFTHCGHGVIAQSWVDIGGNQPVTPNQLEEALGPAKIHALARQSGLPSQELITALSRHLPGIVDKLTPLGQVRTHTKTHRRLEP
;
A
#
# COMPACT_ATOMS: atom_id res chain seq x y z
N MET A 1 32.00 11.28 -2.70
CA MET A 1 31.47 10.65 -3.92
C MET A 1 30.28 9.81 -3.49
N TYR A 2 29.07 10.20 -3.91
CA TYR A 2 27.82 9.60 -3.47
C TYR A 2 27.56 8.32 -4.27
N GLY A 3 27.31 7.22 -3.57
CA GLY A 3 26.82 5.98 -4.17
C GLY A 3 26.21 5.12 -3.07
N PRO A 4 24.90 5.23 -2.80
CA PRO A 4 24.24 4.27 -1.94
C PRO A 4 24.02 2.99 -2.74
N SER A 5 24.72 1.93 -2.33
CA SER A 5 24.48 0.55 -2.74
C SER A 5 23.03 0.19 -2.45
N ALA A 6 22.23 0.12 -3.51
CA ALA A 6 20.87 -0.39 -3.51
C ALA A 6 20.90 -1.91 -3.40
N SER A 7 20.77 -2.48 -2.20
CA SER A 7 20.27 -3.86 -2.02
C SER A 7 19.97 -4.17 -0.55
N GLY A 8 18.97 -3.49 0.01
CA GLY A 8 18.43 -3.79 1.33
C GLY A 8 17.47 -2.69 1.75
N ILE A 9 16.26 -3.06 2.17
CA ILE A 9 15.35 -2.12 2.83
C ILE A 9 15.97 -1.81 4.19
N ASP A 10 16.91 -0.87 4.21
CA ASP A 10 17.57 -0.43 5.45
C ASP A 10 16.55 0.35 6.29
N PRO A 11 16.45 0.13 7.61
CA PRO A 11 15.52 0.85 8.47
C PRO A 11 15.79 2.37 8.53
N SER A 12 16.98 2.83 8.14
CA SER A 12 17.34 4.25 7.97
C SER A 12 17.02 4.77 6.56
N SER A 13 16.46 3.93 5.68
CA SER A 13 16.08 4.36 4.34
C SER A 13 14.93 5.34 4.40
N PRO A 14 14.98 6.40 3.58
CA PRO A 14 13.91 7.39 3.54
C PRO A 14 12.55 6.77 3.11
N ILE A 15 12.58 5.73 2.29
CA ILE A 15 11.39 4.97 1.88
C ILE A 15 10.79 4.20 3.07
N ALA A 16 11.62 3.61 3.94
CA ALA A 16 11.15 2.89 5.13
C ALA A 16 10.47 3.85 6.12
N VAL A 17 11.02 5.06 6.31
CA VAL A 17 10.40 6.11 7.11
C VAL A 17 9.04 6.52 6.56
N ALA A 18 8.91 6.68 5.25
CA ALA A 18 7.65 7.07 4.64
C ALA A 18 6.58 5.96 4.73
N VAL A 19 6.96 4.70 4.54
CA VAL A 19 6.07 3.56 4.76
C VAL A 19 5.63 3.50 6.22
N ALA A 20 6.56 3.64 7.17
CA ALA A 20 6.25 3.65 8.59
C ALA A 20 5.31 4.81 8.95
N ALA A 21 5.55 6.01 8.40
CA ALA A 21 4.71 7.18 8.57
C ALA A 21 3.28 7.00 7.99
N LEU A 22 3.17 6.28 6.86
CA LEU A 22 1.88 5.93 6.26
C LEU A 22 1.11 4.93 7.15
N LEU A 23 1.81 3.94 7.72
CA LEU A 23 1.22 2.91 8.59
C LEU A 23 0.83 3.47 9.97
N THR A 24 1.62 4.39 10.52
CA THR A 24 1.39 5.02 11.82
C THR A 24 0.53 6.29 11.70
N SER A 25 -0.38 6.37 10.72
CA SER A 25 -1.18 7.55 10.40
C SER A 25 -2.00 8.05 11.60
N ARG A 26 -1.31 8.78 12.49
CA ARG A 26 -1.76 9.63 13.61
C ARG A 26 -3.14 9.26 14.17
N GLY A 27 -3.30 8.08 14.78
CA GLY A 27 -4.54 7.78 15.52
C GLY A 27 -4.70 6.35 16.02
N GLY A 28 -4.44 5.34 15.19
CA GLY A 28 -4.70 3.95 15.54
C GLY A 28 -3.46 3.24 16.07
N LYS A 29 -3.58 2.55 17.21
CA LYS A 29 -2.58 1.60 17.74
C LYS A 29 -2.51 0.30 16.92
N GLU A 30 -3.22 0.25 15.79
CA GLU A 30 -3.43 -0.94 14.99
C GLU A 30 -3.13 -0.63 13.51
N TYR A 31 -2.13 -1.31 12.97
CA TYR A 31 -1.71 -1.22 11.56
C TYR A 31 -2.87 -1.44 10.57
N GLY A 32 -3.95 -2.12 10.99
CA GLY A 32 -5.14 -2.37 10.16
C GLY A 32 -6.03 -1.15 9.89
N GLU A 33 -6.01 -0.14 10.76
CA GLU A 33 -6.85 1.07 10.57
C GLU A 33 -6.28 1.96 9.45
N GLY A 34 -4.95 2.13 9.42
CA GLY A 34 -4.28 2.88 8.36
C GLY A 34 -4.47 2.25 6.97
N ILE A 35 -4.47 0.92 6.90
CA ILE A 35 -4.73 0.18 5.66
C ILE A 35 -6.20 0.29 5.25
N SER A 36 -7.15 0.16 6.18
CA SER A 36 -8.57 0.33 5.90
C SER A 36 -8.88 1.72 5.33
N GLN A 37 -8.30 2.77 5.90
CA GLN A 37 -8.41 4.14 5.40
C GLN A 37 -7.80 4.31 4.00
N LEU A 38 -6.72 3.60 3.70
CA LEU A 38 -6.12 3.61 2.37
C LEU A 38 -7.05 2.94 1.35
N LEU A 39 -7.58 1.76 1.66
CA LEU A 39 -8.51 1.00 0.81
C LEU A 39 -9.79 1.79 0.55
N ASP A 40 -10.33 2.44 1.59
CA ASP A 40 -11.48 3.35 1.48
C ASP A 40 -11.20 4.46 0.48
N ARG A 41 -10.03 5.11 0.58
CA ARG A 41 -9.69 6.21 -0.35
C ARG A 41 -9.45 5.75 -1.78
N PHE A 42 -8.79 4.60 -1.96
CA PHE A 42 -8.65 4.00 -3.28
C PHE A 42 -10.02 3.71 -3.88
N THR A 43 -10.95 3.17 -3.09
CA THR A 43 -12.34 2.94 -3.51
C THR A 43 -13.05 4.25 -3.87
N HIS A 44 -12.90 5.29 -3.06
CA HIS A 44 -13.48 6.61 -3.31
C HIS A 44 -12.92 7.31 -4.57
N CYS A 45 -11.67 7.03 -4.94
CA CYS A 45 -11.06 7.51 -6.19
C CYS A 45 -11.43 6.67 -7.43
N GLY A 46 -12.26 5.63 -7.31
CA GLY A 46 -12.59 4.71 -8.41
C GLY A 46 -11.56 3.58 -8.61
N HIS A 47 -10.58 3.47 -7.72
CA HIS A 47 -9.51 2.46 -7.73
C HIS A 47 -9.77 1.30 -6.76
N GLY A 48 -11.04 1.09 -6.40
CA GLY A 48 -11.46 0.03 -5.49
C GLY A 48 -11.09 -1.37 -5.98
N VAL A 49 -10.97 -1.60 -7.29
CA VAL A 49 -10.54 -2.90 -7.85
C VAL A 49 -9.07 -3.20 -7.50
N ILE A 50 -8.20 -2.19 -7.51
CA ILE A 50 -6.78 -2.31 -7.14
C ILE A 50 -6.67 -2.57 -5.64
N ALA A 51 -7.40 -1.79 -4.84
CA ALA A 51 -7.46 -1.97 -3.39
C ALA A 51 -7.97 -3.36 -2.99
N GLN A 52 -9.04 -3.84 -3.62
CA GLN A 52 -9.58 -5.19 -3.40
C GLN A 52 -8.57 -6.28 -3.75
N SER A 53 -7.78 -6.08 -4.81
CA SER A 53 -6.73 -7.02 -5.22
C SER A 53 -5.56 -7.12 -4.22
N TRP A 54 -5.37 -6.14 -3.33
CA TRP A 54 -4.36 -6.21 -2.27
C TRP A 54 -4.82 -6.96 -1.03
N VAL A 55 -6.14 -7.05 -0.83
CA VAL A 55 -6.75 -7.82 0.27
C VAL A 55 -7.22 -9.20 -0.19
N ASP A 56 -7.32 -9.42 -1.50
CA ASP A 56 -7.62 -10.71 -2.12
C ASP A 56 -6.34 -11.53 -2.34
N ILE A 57 -6.46 -12.85 -2.19
CA ILE A 57 -5.36 -13.83 -2.29
C ILE A 57 -4.96 -14.18 -3.74
N GLY A 58 -5.49 -13.49 -4.74
CA GLY A 58 -5.33 -13.82 -6.17
C GLY A 58 -4.21 -13.10 -6.93
N GLY A 59 -3.51 -12.15 -6.30
CA GLY A 59 -2.37 -11.46 -6.89
C GLY A 59 -2.51 -9.94 -6.82
N ASN A 60 -1.56 -9.29 -6.17
CA ASN A 60 -1.61 -7.85 -5.89
C ASN A 60 -1.40 -7.06 -7.18
N GLN A 61 -2.41 -6.31 -7.60
CA GLN A 61 -2.26 -5.43 -8.74
C GLN A 61 -1.24 -4.33 -8.44
N PRO A 62 -0.32 -4.05 -9.38
CA PRO A 62 0.57 -2.92 -9.26
C PRO A 62 -0.26 -1.63 -9.30
N VAL A 63 0.05 -0.72 -8.40
CA VAL A 63 -0.51 0.64 -8.45
C VAL A 63 0.47 1.55 -9.14
N THR A 64 -0.03 2.50 -9.92
CA THR A 64 0.82 3.52 -10.52
C THR A 64 0.99 4.70 -9.57
N PRO A 65 2.08 5.47 -9.68
CA PRO A 65 2.28 6.64 -8.84
C PRO A 65 1.09 7.62 -8.90
N ASN A 66 0.51 7.84 -10.08
CA ASN A 66 -0.65 8.72 -10.27
C ASN A 66 -1.86 8.30 -9.42
N GLN A 67 -2.19 7.01 -9.42
CA GLN A 67 -3.32 6.45 -8.65
C GLN A 67 -3.09 6.59 -7.14
N LEU A 68 -1.83 6.44 -6.72
CA LEU A 68 -1.42 6.66 -5.34
C LEU A 68 -1.53 8.16 -4.98
N GLU A 69 -1.19 9.06 -5.91
CA GLU A 69 -1.37 10.50 -5.68
C GLU A 69 -2.83 10.90 -5.50
N GLU A 70 -3.72 10.32 -6.30
CA GLU A 70 -5.15 10.57 -6.22
C GLU A 70 -5.73 10.04 -4.89
N ALA A 71 -5.36 8.82 -4.49
CA ALA A 71 -5.87 8.22 -3.27
C ALA A 71 -5.30 8.84 -1.98
N LEU A 72 -4.00 9.10 -1.91
CA LEU A 72 -3.42 9.74 -0.71
C LEU A 72 -3.72 11.25 -0.69
N GLY A 73 -3.70 11.86 -1.87
CA GLY A 73 -3.77 13.30 -2.06
C GLY A 73 -2.39 13.96 -1.93
N PRO A 74 -2.16 15.08 -2.63
CA PRO A 74 -0.87 15.75 -2.68
C PRO A 74 -0.40 16.25 -1.30
N ALA A 75 -1.33 16.58 -0.40
CA ALA A 75 -1.02 17.02 0.96
C ALA A 75 -0.33 15.93 1.79
N LYS A 76 -0.82 14.69 1.74
CA LYS A 76 -0.22 13.55 2.45
C LYS A 76 1.13 13.19 1.85
N ILE A 77 1.23 13.17 0.52
CA ILE A 77 2.47 12.93 -0.19
C ILE A 77 3.52 13.95 0.20
N HIS A 78 3.17 15.23 0.19
CA HIS A 78 4.09 16.30 0.56
C HIS A 78 4.55 16.17 2.02
N ALA A 79 3.66 15.76 2.94
CA ALA A 79 4.03 15.50 4.33
C ALA A 79 5.00 14.31 4.47
N LEU A 80 4.80 13.23 3.70
CA LEU A 80 5.68 12.08 3.69
C LEU A 80 7.02 12.40 3.01
N ALA A 81 7.00 13.13 1.90
CA ALA A 81 8.17 13.62 1.19
C ALA A 81 9.06 14.47 2.11
N ARG A 82 8.46 15.40 2.87
CA ARG A 82 9.17 16.22 3.86
C ARG A 82 9.76 15.41 5.02
N GLN A 83 9.08 14.37 5.49
CA GLN A 83 9.60 13.49 6.56
C GLN A 83 10.72 12.58 6.08
N SER A 84 10.57 12.08 4.86
CA SER A 84 11.50 11.18 4.19
C SER A 84 12.74 11.92 3.65
N GLY A 85 12.61 13.22 3.37
CA GLY A 85 13.64 13.98 2.66
C GLY A 85 13.74 13.65 1.17
N LEU A 86 12.76 12.91 0.63
CA LEU A 86 12.69 12.53 -0.78
C LEU A 86 11.73 13.44 -1.55
N PRO A 87 11.96 13.65 -2.86
CA PRO A 87 10.97 14.30 -3.70
C PRO A 87 9.73 13.41 -3.83
N SER A 88 8.55 14.05 -3.88
CA SER A 88 7.25 13.38 -3.96
C SER A 88 7.22 12.28 -5.02
N GLN A 89 7.68 12.55 -6.25
CA GLN A 89 7.67 11.60 -7.37
C GLN A 89 8.49 10.33 -7.10
N GLU A 90 9.70 10.45 -6.53
CA GLU A 90 10.53 9.30 -6.17
C GLU A 90 9.89 8.50 -5.03
N LEU A 91 9.35 9.21 -4.04
CA LEU A 91 8.68 8.60 -2.91
C LEU A 91 7.46 7.79 -3.36
N ILE A 92 6.58 8.39 -4.16
CA ILE A 92 5.38 7.76 -4.68
C ILE A 92 5.75 6.57 -5.58
N THR A 93 6.78 6.71 -6.42
CA THR A 93 7.28 5.61 -7.25
C THR A 93 7.75 4.44 -6.38
N ALA A 94 8.52 4.69 -5.32
CA ALA A 94 8.95 3.64 -4.40
C ALA A 94 7.75 3.02 -3.65
N LEU A 95 6.85 3.84 -3.11
CA LEU A 95 5.64 3.37 -2.43
C LEU A 95 4.80 2.50 -3.36
N SER A 96 4.60 2.90 -4.62
CA SER A 96 3.78 2.16 -5.58
C SER A 96 4.27 0.72 -5.84
N ARG A 97 5.58 0.48 -5.68
CA ARG A 97 6.22 -0.83 -5.89
C ARG A 97 6.20 -1.71 -4.65
N HIS A 98 6.26 -1.10 -3.45
CA HIS A 98 6.40 -1.83 -2.18
C HIS A 98 5.09 -1.95 -1.39
N LEU A 99 4.24 -0.92 -1.45
CA LEU A 99 2.98 -0.83 -0.75
C LEU A 99 2.05 -2.02 -1.00
N PRO A 100 1.79 -2.48 -2.25
CA PRO A 100 0.92 -3.64 -2.48
C PRO A 100 1.35 -4.87 -1.67
N GLY A 101 2.66 -5.18 -1.63
CA GLY A 101 3.18 -6.34 -0.88
C GLY A 101 3.17 -6.15 0.63
N ILE A 102 3.25 -4.90 1.11
CA ILE A 102 3.13 -4.59 2.55
C ILE A 102 1.68 -4.71 3.00
N VAL A 103 0.73 -4.20 2.20
CA VAL A 103 -0.71 -4.28 2.48
C VAL A 103 -1.17 -5.73 2.54
N ASP A 104 -0.74 -6.58 1.60
CA ASP A 104 -1.01 -8.02 1.64
C ASP A 104 -0.53 -8.68 2.94
N LYS A 105 0.74 -8.45 3.32
CA LYS A 105 1.31 -9.02 4.54
C LYS A 105 0.66 -8.50 5.83
N LEU A 106 0.23 -7.23 5.82
CA LEU A 106 -0.39 -6.57 6.96
C LEU A 106 -1.92 -6.64 6.97
N THR A 107 -2.51 -7.38 6.01
CA THR A 107 -3.91 -7.79 6.05
C THR A 107 -4.00 -9.25 6.54
N PRO A 108 -3.58 -9.61 7.78
CA PRO A 108 -3.81 -10.95 8.32
C PRO A 108 -5.29 -11.19 8.68
N LEU A 109 -6.16 -10.21 8.45
CA LEU A 109 -7.61 -10.36 8.55
C LEU A 109 -8.18 -10.83 7.21
N GLY A 110 -7.87 -12.08 6.86
CA GLY A 110 -8.72 -12.92 6.01
C GLY A 110 -10.11 -13.18 6.63
N GLN A 111 -10.77 -12.11 7.07
CA GLN A 111 -12.14 -12.05 7.55
C GLN A 111 -13.11 -11.75 6.41
N VAL A 112 -12.66 -11.69 5.17
CA VAL A 112 -13.51 -12.10 4.05
C VAL A 112 -13.28 -13.59 3.83
N ARG A 113 -13.71 -14.39 4.81
CA ARG A 113 -14.42 -15.61 4.40
C ARG A 113 -15.50 -15.17 3.41
N THR A 114 -15.80 -16.01 2.43
CA THR A 114 -16.68 -15.75 1.28
C THR A 114 -15.92 -15.09 0.13
N HIS A 115 -15.80 -15.65 -1.08
CA HIS A 115 -16.54 -16.72 -1.71
C HIS A 115 -15.59 -17.34 -2.75
N THR A 116 -14.82 -18.36 -2.37
CA THR A 116 -14.45 -19.34 -3.40
C THR A 116 -15.76 -20.02 -3.81
N LYS A 117 -16.34 -19.41 -4.84
CA LYS A 117 -17.43 -19.92 -5.63
C LYS A 117 -17.12 -21.37 -5.88
N THR A 118 -17.99 -22.19 -5.31
CA THR A 118 -18.19 -23.59 -5.63
C THR A 118 -18.06 -23.78 -7.14
N HIS A 119 -16.87 -24.13 -7.62
CA HIS A 119 -16.80 -24.81 -8.90
C HIS A 119 -17.08 -26.28 -8.62
N ARG A 120 -18.39 -26.54 -8.45
CA ARG A 120 -19.00 -27.84 -8.64
C ARG A 120 -18.57 -28.33 -10.02
N ARG A 121 -17.50 -29.12 -10.08
CA ARG A 121 -17.36 -30.15 -11.11
C ARG A 121 -17.68 -31.49 -10.44
N LEU A 122 -18.97 -31.65 -10.17
CA LEU A 122 -19.64 -32.94 -10.39
C LEU A 122 -19.32 -33.28 -11.83
N GLU A 123 -18.56 -34.34 -12.11
CA GLU A 123 -18.73 -35.21 -13.29
C GLU A 123 -18.21 -36.63 -12.91
N PRO A 124 -18.85 -37.68 -13.45
CA PRO A 124 -19.12 -38.98 -12.80
C PRO A 124 -17.96 -39.98 -12.72
#